data_AF-A0A846LSU6-F1
#
_entry.id   AF-A0A846LSU6-F1
#
_cell.length_a   1.000
_cell.length_b   1.000
_cell.length_c   1.000
_cell.angle_alpha   90.00
_cell.angle_beta   90.00
_cell.angle_gamma   90.00
#
_symmetry.space_group_name_H-M   'P 1'
#
loop_
_entity.id
_entity.type
_entity.pdbx_description
1 polymer ?
#
loop_
_entity_poly.entity_id
_entity_poly.type
_entity_poly.pdbx_seq_one_letter_code
_entity_poly.pdbx_strand_id
1 'polypeptide(L)'
;MANAWFESVAEAQRRAKRRLPKGVYGALVAGSERGLTAEDNLAAFAELGFAPHTAGLSNDKQMATRVMGQDVALPVLISPTGVQAVDPDGEVAVARAAASRGTAMGLSSMASKPMEEVIAANPQTFFQLYWVGDRDLMAAKVERARRAGAAGLIATLDWSFAYGRDWGSPFIPERIDLEAVRRYAPQVALKPRWLWEFAKTRKLPDLTVPNMVGTPGEKAPTFFEAYGQWMQSPMPTWEDVAWLRELWGDQPFMLKGVMRVDDAKRAVDAGVTAISVSNHGGNNLDGTPAAIRALPAVAEAVGDQVEVLMDGGIRRGGDVAKALALGAKAVMIGRAYLWGLAANGEAGVGNVLDLLRDGLGSALVGLGHTSIDELSPADLVVPPHFERHLGEDGADAPEAQRSAGKGTTA
;
A
#
# COMPACT_ATOMS: atom_id res chain seq x y z
N MET A 1 25.04 15.82 -14.59
CA MET A 1 23.98 14.82 -14.38
C MET A 1 23.41 15.03 -12.98
N ALA A 2 22.08 15.04 -12.80
CA ALA A 2 21.54 15.06 -11.43
C ALA A 2 21.91 13.73 -10.75
N ASN A 3 22.26 13.77 -9.47
CA ASN A 3 22.65 12.59 -8.70
C ASN A 3 21.57 11.48 -8.85
N ALA A 4 21.96 10.32 -9.39
CA ALA A 4 21.07 9.19 -9.60
C ALA A 4 20.57 8.58 -8.27
N TRP A 5 21.26 8.91 -7.17
CA TRP A 5 20.95 8.46 -5.82
C TRP A 5 20.35 9.59 -4.95
N PHE A 6 19.56 9.22 -3.96
CA PHE A 6 19.07 10.09 -2.88
C PHE A 6 19.17 9.40 -1.51
N GLU A 7 19.39 10.20 -0.49
CA GLU A 7 19.71 9.78 0.88
C GLU A 7 18.48 9.42 1.73
N SER A 8 17.28 9.79 1.29
CA SER A 8 16.05 9.52 2.03
C SER A 8 14.81 9.56 1.14
N VAL A 9 13.74 8.92 1.60
CA VAL A 9 12.41 9.02 0.97
C VAL A 9 11.90 10.47 0.98
N ALA A 10 12.28 11.28 1.96
CA ALA A 10 11.96 12.71 2.00
C ALA A 10 12.66 13.50 0.89
N GLU A 11 13.91 13.17 0.54
CA GLU A 11 14.57 13.74 -0.62
C GLU A 11 13.93 13.28 -1.94
N ALA A 12 13.53 12.01 -2.03
CA ALA A 12 12.74 11.53 -3.17
C ALA A 12 11.46 12.36 -3.36
N GLN A 13 10.72 12.63 -2.27
CA GLN A 13 9.53 13.48 -2.29
C GLN A 13 9.83 14.90 -2.77
N ARG A 14 10.92 15.51 -2.27
CA ARG A 14 11.35 16.86 -2.68
C ARG A 14 11.68 16.90 -4.17
N ARG A 15 12.39 15.89 -4.68
CA ARG A 15 12.70 15.73 -6.11
C ARG A 15 11.44 15.51 -6.94
N ALA A 16 10.51 14.67 -6.48
CA ALA A 16 9.22 14.43 -7.12
C ALA A 16 8.43 15.74 -7.28
N LYS A 17 8.29 16.54 -6.20
CA LYS A 17 7.60 17.85 -6.23
C LYS A 17 8.24 18.82 -7.24
N ARG A 18 9.57 18.79 -7.35
CA ARG A 18 10.31 19.61 -8.32
C ARG A 18 10.13 19.11 -9.76
N ARG A 19 10.10 17.80 -9.98
CA ARG A 19 10.09 17.17 -11.32
C ARG A 19 8.70 17.09 -11.95
N LEU A 20 7.66 16.85 -11.16
CA LEU A 20 6.30 16.67 -11.67
C LEU A 20 5.59 18.00 -11.95
N PRO A 21 4.69 18.05 -12.95
CA PRO A 21 3.68 19.09 -13.06
C PRO A 21 2.82 19.15 -11.79
N LYS A 22 2.29 20.34 -11.44
CA LYS A 22 1.56 20.55 -10.18
C LYS A 22 0.35 19.62 -10.06
N GLY A 23 -0.43 19.45 -11.14
CA GLY A 23 -1.57 18.52 -11.17
C GLY A 23 -1.19 17.07 -10.90
N VAL A 24 -0.12 16.58 -11.55
CA VAL A 24 0.38 15.21 -11.38
C VAL A 24 0.90 15.00 -9.96
N TYR A 25 1.68 15.94 -9.42
CA TYR A 25 2.14 15.85 -8.03
C TYR A 25 0.96 15.86 -7.04
N GLY A 26 -0.09 16.65 -7.31
CA GLY A 26 -1.29 16.71 -6.48
C GLY A 26 -2.06 15.38 -6.38
N ALA A 27 -1.91 14.49 -7.36
CA ALA A 27 -2.45 13.13 -7.31
C ALA A 27 -1.64 12.22 -6.36
N LEU A 28 -0.37 12.53 -6.10
CA LEU A 28 0.47 11.82 -5.11
C LEU A 28 0.24 12.31 -3.67
N VAL A 29 -0.41 13.46 -3.50
CA VAL A 29 -0.71 14.02 -2.17
C VAL A 29 -1.94 13.30 -1.62
N ALA A 30 -1.70 12.50 -0.58
CA ALA A 30 -2.76 11.78 0.12
C ALA A 30 -3.59 12.70 1.01
N GLY A 31 -4.70 12.16 1.50
CA GLY A 31 -5.58 12.79 2.47
C GLY A 31 -6.96 13.01 1.88
N SER A 32 -7.97 12.89 2.74
CA SER A 32 -9.34 13.32 2.49
C SER A 32 -9.70 14.38 3.53
N GLU A 33 -10.63 15.26 3.16
CA GLU A 33 -11.13 16.35 4.01
C GLU A 33 -9.99 17.19 4.58
N ARG A 34 -9.74 17.10 5.90
CA ARG A 34 -8.72 17.86 6.62
C ARG A 34 -7.34 17.19 6.59
N GLY A 35 -7.27 15.90 6.29
CA GLY A 35 -6.03 15.13 6.20
C GLY A 35 -5.51 14.59 7.53
N LEU A 36 -6.36 14.49 8.56
CA LEU A 36 -5.99 14.03 9.91
C LEU A 36 -5.35 12.64 9.89
N THR A 37 -5.95 11.72 9.13
CA THR A 37 -5.49 10.33 9.02
C THR A 37 -4.12 10.25 8.35
N ALA A 38 -3.88 11.09 7.33
CA ALA A 38 -2.61 11.11 6.62
C ALA A 38 -1.47 11.68 7.49
N GLU A 39 -1.79 12.65 8.34
CA GLU A 39 -0.88 13.20 9.36
C GLU A 39 -0.61 12.18 10.48
N ASP A 40 -1.65 11.58 11.07
CA ASP A 40 -1.50 10.59 12.15
C ASP A 40 -0.71 9.35 11.68
N ASN A 41 -0.93 8.89 10.45
CA ASN A 41 -0.15 7.81 9.85
C ASN A 41 1.37 8.07 9.88
N LEU A 42 1.81 9.34 9.84
CA LEU A 42 3.22 9.69 9.96
C LEU A 42 3.62 9.92 11.41
N ALA A 43 2.76 10.56 12.21
CA ALA A 43 3.03 10.89 13.61
C ALA A 43 3.13 9.64 14.49
N ALA A 44 2.26 8.64 14.30
CA ALA A 44 2.23 7.43 15.10
C ALA A 44 3.55 6.65 15.08
N PHE A 45 4.25 6.59 13.94
CA PHE A 45 5.58 5.97 13.89
C PHE A 45 6.63 6.74 14.71
N ALA A 46 6.47 8.06 14.87
CA ALA A 46 7.39 8.88 15.65
C ALA A 46 7.13 8.79 17.17
N GLU A 47 5.94 8.38 17.59
CA GLU A 47 5.61 8.12 18.99
C GLU A 47 6.28 6.86 19.54
N LEU A 48 6.56 5.89 18.67
CA LEU A 48 7.26 4.66 19.02
C LEU A 48 8.78 4.90 19.13
N GLY A 49 9.38 4.46 20.23
CA GLY A 49 10.83 4.40 20.43
C GLY A 49 11.42 3.01 20.19
N PHE A 50 12.76 2.91 20.18
CA PHE A 50 13.49 1.64 20.23
C PHE A 50 14.22 1.50 21.57
N ALA A 51 14.43 0.28 22.03
CA ALA A 51 15.22 -0.06 23.21
C ALA A 51 16.56 -0.72 22.80
N PRO A 52 17.59 0.06 22.42
CA PRO A 52 18.81 -0.48 21.81
C PRO A 52 19.76 -1.16 22.80
N HIS A 53 20.57 -2.09 22.29
CA HIS A 53 21.66 -2.73 23.02
C HIS A 53 23.00 -2.02 22.79
N THR A 54 23.90 -2.06 23.78
CA THR A 54 25.19 -1.32 23.72
C THR A 54 26.36 -2.16 23.19
N ALA A 55 26.40 -3.47 23.47
CA ALA A 55 27.52 -4.35 23.13
C ALA A 55 27.03 -5.78 22.86
N GLY A 56 27.88 -6.60 22.22
CA GLY A 56 27.54 -7.98 21.83
C GLY A 56 26.73 -8.08 20.53
N LEU A 57 26.77 -7.05 19.69
CA LEU A 57 26.01 -6.96 18.45
C LEU A 57 26.68 -7.76 17.31
N SER A 58 25.88 -8.23 16.36
CA SER A 58 26.34 -8.84 15.11
C SER A 58 26.02 -7.95 13.90
N ASN A 59 26.77 -8.12 12.83
CA ASN A 59 26.48 -7.49 11.53
C ASN A 59 25.65 -8.39 10.59
N ASP A 60 25.36 -9.63 10.99
CA ASP A 60 24.52 -10.55 10.24
C ASP A 60 23.07 -10.04 10.23
N LYS A 61 22.45 -10.04 9.05
CA LYS A 61 21.12 -9.44 8.81
C LYS A 61 20.29 -10.32 7.88
N GLN A 62 19.58 -11.27 8.46
CA GLN A 62 18.62 -12.13 7.78
C GLN A 62 17.29 -11.38 7.68
N MET A 63 17.00 -10.86 6.49
CA MET A 63 15.79 -10.08 6.20
C MET A 63 14.88 -10.76 5.18
N ALA A 64 15.26 -11.93 4.67
CA ALA A 64 14.43 -12.68 3.74
C ALA A 64 13.26 -13.34 4.49
N THR A 65 12.09 -13.38 3.87
CA THR A 65 10.92 -14.07 4.41
C THR A 65 10.00 -14.52 3.29
N ARG A 66 8.90 -15.16 3.64
CA ARG A 66 7.85 -15.58 2.70
C ARG A 66 6.58 -14.79 2.98
N VAL A 67 5.99 -14.20 1.94
CA VAL A 67 4.76 -13.40 2.00
C VAL A 67 3.85 -13.85 0.87
N MET A 68 2.62 -14.26 1.20
CA MET A 68 1.61 -14.73 0.25
C MET A 68 2.19 -15.77 -0.71
N GLY A 69 2.93 -16.74 -0.15
CA GLY A 69 3.55 -17.81 -0.93
C GLY A 69 4.76 -17.38 -1.80
N GLN A 70 5.24 -16.15 -1.69
CA GLN A 70 6.38 -15.63 -2.44
C GLN A 70 7.59 -15.42 -1.53
N ASP A 71 8.77 -15.90 -1.93
CA ASP A 71 10.01 -15.60 -1.23
C ASP A 71 10.45 -14.17 -1.57
N VAL A 72 10.64 -13.35 -0.55
CA VAL A 72 11.06 -11.95 -0.67
C VAL A 72 12.35 -11.73 0.10
N ALA A 73 13.27 -10.95 -0.46
CA ALA A 73 14.58 -10.65 0.12
C ALA A 73 14.55 -9.56 1.20
N LEU A 74 13.39 -8.95 1.42
CA LEU A 74 13.10 -7.87 2.37
C LEU A 74 11.59 -7.89 2.65
N PRO A 75 11.11 -7.69 3.90
CA PRO A 75 9.69 -7.72 4.23
C PRO A 75 9.00 -6.37 3.89
N VAL A 76 9.26 -5.88 2.67
CA VAL A 76 8.69 -4.64 2.11
C VAL A 76 8.22 -4.91 0.71
N LEU A 77 6.92 -4.81 0.49
CA LEU A 77 6.24 -5.00 -0.79
C LEU A 77 5.82 -3.67 -1.39
N ILE A 78 5.64 -3.64 -2.71
CA ILE A 78 5.01 -2.50 -3.38
C ILE A 78 3.49 -2.58 -3.17
N SER A 79 2.89 -1.53 -2.61
CA SER A 79 1.44 -1.42 -2.47
C SER A 79 0.76 -1.11 -3.81
N PRO A 80 -0.44 -1.67 -4.07
CA PRO A 80 -1.21 -1.28 -5.24
C PRO A 80 -1.58 0.20 -5.16
N THR A 81 -1.24 0.96 -6.20
CA THR A 81 -1.68 2.35 -6.39
C THR A 81 -2.13 2.54 -7.83
N GLY A 82 -3.24 3.25 -8.03
CA GLY A 82 -3.77 3.54 -9.37
C GLY A 82 -2.97 4.59 -10.15
N VAL A 83 -3.32 4.75 -11.43
CA VAL A 83 -2.59 5.53 -12.44
C VAL A 83 -2.21 6.91 -11.96
N GLN A 84 -0.94 7.24 -12.16
CA GLN A 84 -0.50 8.62 -12.24
C GLN A 84 0.50 8.74 -13.39
N ALA A 85 0.41 9.82 -14.19
CA ALA A 85 1.36 10.15 -15.25
C ALA A 85 2.73 10.60 -14.68
N VAL A 86 3.30 9.79 -13.78
CA VAL A 86 4.52 10.03 -13.02
C VAL A 86 5.73 9.69 -13.87
N ASP A 87 5.72 8.52 -14.50
CA ASP A 87 6.76 7.98 -15.35
C ASP A 87 6.12 7.24 -16.54
N PRO A 88 6.65 7.35 -17.78
CA PRO A 88 6.02 6.73 -18.94
C PRO A 88 5.97 5.19 -18.90
N ASP A 89 6.92 4.54 -18.22
CA ASP A 89 6.94 3.09 -18.03
C ASP A 89 6.03 2.66 -16.86
N GLY A 90 5.65 3.60 -15.99
CA GLY A 90 4.63 3.41 -14.96
C GLY A 90 4.86 2.18 -14.09
N GLU A 91 3.86 1.33 -13.98
CA GLU A 91 3.88 0.12 -13.16
C GLU A 91 4.87 -0.93 -13.66
N VAL A 92 5.25 -0.93 -14.95
CA VAL A 92 6.30 -1.84 -15.46
C VAL A 92 7.68 -1.46 -14.91
N ALA A 93 7.99 -0.17 -14.80
CA ALA A 93 9.23 0.28 -14.15
C ALA A 93 9.25 -0.08 -12.66
N VAL A 94 8.10 0.02 -11.98
CA VAL A 94 7.99 -0.39 -10.56
C VAL A 94 8.19 -1.90 -10.41
N ALA A 95 7.59 -2.71 -11.30
CA ALA A 95 7.74 -4.16 -11.30
C ALA A 95 9.20 -4.59 -11.50
N ARG A 96 9.91 -4.02 -12.49
CA ARG A 96 11.33 -4.31 -12.72
C ARG A 96 12.19 -3.94 -11.51
N ALA A 97 11.94 -2.78 -10.90
CA ALA A 97 12.65 -2.36 -9.70
C ALA A 97 12.41 -3.33 -8.53
N ALA A 98 11.16 -3.72 -8.28
CA ALA A 98 10.82 -4.69 -7.25
C ALA A 98 11.47 -6.06 -7.49
N ALA A 99 11.38 -6.59 -8.71
CA ALA A 99 12.00 -7.85 -9.11
C ALA A 99 13.52 -7.82 -8.92
N SER A 100 14.19 -6.73 -9.32
CA SER A 100 15.64 -6.58 -9.17
C SER A 100 16.13 -6.54 -7.71
N ARG A 101 15.22 -6.25 -6.76
CA ARG A 101 15.49 -6.25 -5.31
C ARG A 101 14.90 -7.47 -4.60
N GLY A 102 14.34 -8.41 -5.36
CA GLY A 102 13.74 -9.64 -4.86
C GLY A 102 12.51 -9.40 -4.00
N THR A 103 11.59 -8.52 -4.41
CA THR A 103 10.32 -8.33 -3.69
C THR A 103 9.11 -8.32 -4.63
N ALA A 104 7.96 -8.62 -4.04
CA ALA A 104 6.68 -8.69 -4.71
C ALA A 104 6.01 -7.31 -4.88
N MET A 105 5.03 -7.25 -5.80
CA MET A 105 4.28 -6.03 -6.10
C MET A 105 2.78 -6.28 -6.14
N GLY A 106 2.01 -5.43 -5.44
CA GLY A 106 0.59 -5.28 -5.70
C GLY A 106 0.34 -4.38 -6.90
N LEU A 107 -0.39 -4.86 -7.89
CA LEU A 107 -0.81 -4.10 -9.08
C LEU A 107 -2.27 -3.70 -8.96
N SER A 108 -2.59 -2.41 -9.07
CA SER A 108 -3.98 -1.95 -8.99
C SER A 108 -4.79 -2.33 -10.24
N SER A 109 -6.08 -2.65 -10.08
CA SER A 109 -7.02 -2.74 -11.20
C SER A 109 -7.21 -1.39 -11.92
N MET A 110 -6.85 -0.28 -11.25
CA MET A 110 -6.81 1.06 -11.82
C MET A 110 -5.39 1.48 -12.23
N ALA A 111 -4.49 0.54 -12.50
CA ALA A 111 -3.14 0.82 -13.02
C ALA A 111 -3.14 1.17 -14.52
N SER A 112 -2.07 1.84 -14.97
CA SER A 112 -1.96 2.40 -16.32
C SER A 112 -1.41 1.42 -17.34
N LYS A 113 -0.81 0.33 -16.85
CA LYS A 113 -0.23 -0.74 -17.66
C LYS A 113 -1.07 -2.01 -17.53
N PRO A 114 -1.25 -2.76 -18.63
CA PRO A 114 -1.89 -4.07 -18.60
C PRO A 114 -1.17 -5.01 -17.62
N MET A 115 -1.92 -5.81 -16.88
CA MET A 115 -1.37 -6.76 -15.90
C MET A 115 -0.39 -7.75 -16.54
N GLU A 116 -0.61 -8.12 -17.80
CA GLU A 116 0.23 -9.05 -18.55
C GLU A 116 1.67 -8.49 -18.72
N GLU A 117 1.80 -7.19 -19.00
CA GLU A 117 3.11 -6.54 -19.13
C GLU A 117 3.81 -6.42 -17.78
N VAL A 118 3.06 -6.14 -16.71
CA VAL A 118 3.58 -5.99 -15.36
C VAL A 118 4.03 -7.34 -14.80
N ILE A 119 3.22 -8.38 -14.94
CA ILE A 119 3.54 -9.75 -14.50
C ILE A 119 4.74 -10.30 -15.27
N ALA A 120 4.85 -10.00 -16.58
CA ALA A 120 6.04 -10.37 -17.35
C ALA A 120 7.33 -9.69 -16.81
N ALA A 121 7.22 -8.48 -16.25
CA ALA A 121 8.34 -7.79 -15.62
C ALA A 121 8.63 -8.25 -14.18
N ASN A 122 7.62 -8.71 -13.44
CA ASN A 122 7.76 -9.33 -12.13
C ASN A 122 6.68 -10.41 -11.92
N PRO A 123 7.04 -11.70 -12.00
CA PRO A 123 6.10 -12.80 -11.75
C PRO A 123 5.53 -12.82 -10.32
N GLN A 124 6.20 -12.17 -9.36
CA GLN A 124 5.71 -12.00 -7.98
C GLN A 124 4.72 -10.82 -7.89
N THR A 125 3.80 -10.71 -8.85
CA THR A 125 2.79 -9.65 -8.89
C THR A 125 1.46 -10.17 -8.36
N PHE A 126 0.94 -9.53 -7.31
CA PHE A 126 -0.41 -9.72 -6.80
C PHE A 126 -1.37 -8.76 -7.47
N PHE A 127 -2.47 -9.26 -8.03
CA PHE A 127 -3.45 -8.39 -8.68
C PHE A 127 -4.47 -7.87 -7.68
N GLN A 128 -4.53 -6.55 -7.53
CA GLN A 128 -5.51 -5.88 -6.68
C GLN A 128 -6.78 -5.57 -7.46
N LEU A 129 -7.92 -5.93 -6.86
CA LEU A 129 -9.26 -5.75 -7.38
C LEU A 129 -10.03 -4.76 -6.51
N TYR A 130 -10.64 -3.75 -7.13
CA TYR A 130 -11.82 -3.09 -6.58
C TYR A 130 -13.07 -3.86 -6.99
N TRP A 131 -14.06 -3.91 -6.11
CA TRP A 131 -15.36 -4.48 -6.41
C TRP A 131 -16.15 -3.51 -7.31
N VAL A 132 -16.12 -3.76 -8.62
CA VAL A 132 -16.74 -2.90 -9.63
C VAL A 132 -17.56 -3.75 -10.59
N GLY A 133 -18.83 -3.39 -10.74
CA GLY A 133 -19.83 -4.14 -11.49
C GLY A 133 -20.46 -5.27 -10.68
N ASP A 134 -20.91 -6.29 -11.39
CA ASP A 134 -21.53 -7.49 -10.85
C ASP A 134 -20.52 -8.65 -10.70
N ARG A 135 -21.00 -9.78 -10.18
CA ARG A 135 -20.18 -10.99 -10.01
C ARG A 135 -19.63 -11.51 -11.34
N ASP A 136 -20.33 -11.33 -12.46
CA ASP A 136 -19.86 -11.81 -13.77
C ASP A 136 -18.64 -11.01 -14.24
N LEU A 137 -18.67 -9.68 -14.12
CA LEU A 137 -17.51 -8.84 -14.43
C LEU A 137 -16.35 -9.13 -13.47
N MET A 138 -16.63 -9.27 -12.17
CA MET A 138 -15.61 -9.65 -11.19
C MET A 138 -14.98 -11.00 -11.54
N ALA A 139 -15.77 -11.99 -11.92
CA ALA A 139 -15.27 -13.30 -12.30
C ALA A 139 -14.40 -13.27 -13.57
N ALA A 140 -14.81 -12.48 -14.57
CA ALA A 140 -14.01 -12.29 -15.78
C ALA A 140 -12.63 -11.68 -15.47
N LYS A 141 -12.57 -10.69 -14.57
CA LYS A 141 -11.31 -10.05 -14.15
C LYS A 141 -10.42 -11.01 -13.35
N VAL A 142 -11.01 -11.81 -12.47
CA VAL A 142 -10.28 -12.85 -11.71
C VAL A 142 -9.69 -13.89 -12.67
N GLU A 143 -10.46 -14.36 -13.65
CA GLU A 143 -9.98 -15.33 -14.63
C GLU A 143 -8.90 -14.75 -15.55
N ARG A 144 -9.00 -13.46 -15.90
CA ARG A 144 -7.91 -12.77 -16.59
C ARG A 144 -6.63 -12.74 -15.75
N ALA A 145 -6.73 -12.38 -14.46
CA ALA A 145 -5.59 -12.36 -13.56
C ALA A 145 -4.94 -13.75 -13.40
N ARG A 146 -5.76 -14.80 -13.31
CA ARG A 146 -5.30 -16.20 -13.30
C ARG A 146 -4.51 -16.54 -14.57
N ARG A 147 -5.10 -16.29 -15.74
CA ARG A 147 -4.45 -16.58 -17.04
C ARG A 147 -3.19 -15.76 -17.27
N ALA A 148 -3.14 -14.53 -16.77
CA ALA A 148 -1.96 -13.68 -16.84
C ALA A 148 -0.83 -14.16 -15.91
N GLY A 149 -1.12 -15.04 -14.94
CA GLY A 149 -0.13 -15.59 -14.02
C GLY A 149 0.05 -14.76 -12.75
N ALA A 150 -0.98 -14.04 -12.28
CA ALA A 150 -0.92 -13.32 -11.01
C ALA A 150 -0.62 -14.29 -9.85
N ALA A 151 0.36 -13.93 -9.02
CA ALA A 151 0.83 -14.76 -7.89
C ALA A 151 -0.16 -14.81 -6.71
N GLY A 152 -1.20 -13.98 -6.75
CA GLY A 152 -2.21 -13.85 -5.70
C GLY A 152 -3.16 -12.69 -5.99
N LEU A 153 -4.22 -12.59 -5.20
CA LEU A 153 -5.20 -11.51 -5.28
C LEU A 153 -5.18 -10.62 -4.04
N ILE A 154 -5.51 -9.34 -4.24
CA ILE A 154 -5.78 -8.39 -3.17
C ILE A 154 -7.19 -7.81 -3.40
N ALA A 155 -8.15 -8.06 -2.52
CA ALA A 155 -9.44 -7.37 -2.55
C ALA A 155 -9.37 -6.15 -1.63
N THR A 156 -9.59 -4.96 -2.20
CA THR A 156 -9.59 -3.70 -1.43
C THR A 156 -11.03 -3.26 -1.19
N LEU A 157 -11.47 -3.29 0.08
CA LEU A 157 -12.88 -3.06 0.46
C LEU A 157 -13.09 -1.88 1.42
N ASP A 158 -12.11 -1.00 1.60
CA ASP A 158 -12.20 0.18 2.47
C ASP A 158 -13.04 1.33 1.88
N TRP A 159 -14.26 1.03 1.40
CA TRP A 159 -15.13 1.96 0.66
C TRP A 159 -15.44 3.27 1.41
N SER A 160 -14.86 4.38 0.93
CA SER A 160 -15.24 5.74 1.28
C SER A 160 -15.00 6.64 0.07
N PHE A 161 -15.97 7.51 -0.25
CA PHE A 161 -15.93 8.34 -1.46
C PHE A 161 -15.81 9.83 -1.17
N ALA A 162 -15.35 10.22 0.03
CA ALA A 162 -15.06 11.63 0.32
C ALA A 162 -13.86 12.10 -0.53
N TYR A 163 -14.12 12.95 -1.53
CA TYR A 163 -13.11 13.46 -2.47
C TYR A 163 -12.68 14.92 -2.19
N GLY A 164 -13.33 15.58 -1.22
CA GLY A 164 -12.95 16.93 -0.78
C GLY A 164 -11.59 16.93 -0.09
N ARG A 165 -10.79 17.96 -0.31
CA ARG A 165 -9.48 18.16 0.35
C ARG A 165 -9.27 19.65 0.62
N ASP A 166 -8.90 20.01 1.83
CA ASP A 166 -8.71 21.41 2.24
C ASP A 166 -7.57 22.12 1.46
N TRP A 167 -6.64 21.35 0.91
CA TRP A 167 -5.57 21.86 0.02
C TRP A 167 -5.92 21.80 -1.48
N GLY A 168 -7.17 21.43 -1.80
CA GLY A 168 -7.71 21.34 -3.15
C GLY A 168 -7.35 20.06 -3.90
N SER A 169 -8.21 19.71 -4.86
CA SER A 169 -8.00 18.58 -5.77
C SER A 169 -7.41 19.06 -7.11
N PRO A 170 -6.41 18.35 -7.68
CA PRO A 170 -5.89 18.69 -8.99
C PRO A 170 -6.99 18.42 -10.02
N PHE A 171 -7.07 19.28 -11.03
CA PHE A 171 -7.83 18.98 -12.23
C PHE A 171 -7.11 17.86 -12.98
N ILE A 172 -7.64 16.65 -13.02
CA ILE A 172 -7.10 15.56 -13.83
C ILE A 172 -7.99 15.45 -15.08
N PRO A 173 -7.43 15.52 -16.29
CA PRO A 173 -8.25 15.45 -17.50
C PRO A 173 -8.68 14.00 -17.75
N GLU A 174 -9.89 13.80 -18.28
CA GLU A 174 -10.34 12.47 -18.76
C GLU A 174 -9.61 12.05 -20.04
N ARG A 175 -9.26 13.02 -20.88
CA ARG A 175 -8.53 12.84 -22.15
C ARG A 175 -7.61 14.03 -22.39
N ILE A 176 -6.55 13.82 -23.17
CA ILE A 176 -5.69 14.91 -23.63
C ILE A 176 -6.39 15.64 -24.79
N ASP A 177 -7.34 16.52 -24.47
CA ASP A 177 -8.01 17.42 -25.41
C ASP A 177 -7.39 18.84 -25.40
N LEU A 178 -7.92 19.76 -26.22
CA LEU A 178 -7.41 21.13 -26.32
C LEU A 178 -7.49 21.90 -25.00
N GLU A 179 -8.50 21.62 -24.16
CA GLU A 179 -8.68 22.29 -22.87
C GLU A 179 -7.69 21.74 -21.83
N ALA A 180 -7.50 20.42 -21.80
CA ALA A 180 -6.47 19.76 -21.02
C ALA A 180 -5.08 20.31 -21.39
N VAL A 181 -4.77 20.39 -22.69
CA VAL A 181 -3.52 20.99 -23.19
C VAL A 181 -3.39 22.44 -22.75
N ARG A 182 -4.43 23.27 -22.93
CA ARG A 182 -4.40 24.68 -22.52
C ARG A 182 -4.11 24.86 -21.03
N ARG A 183 -4.73 24.04 -20.17
CA ARG A 183 -4.61 24.13 -18.71
C ARG A 183 -3.31 23.53 -18.16
N TYR A 184 -2.76 22.52 -18.84
CA TYR A 184 -1.52 21.85 -18.45
C TYR A 184 -0.27 22.40 -19.12
N ALA A 185 -0.36 23.00 -20.31
CA ALA A 185 0.82 23.47 -21.06
C ALA A 185 1.73 24.41 -20.23
N PRO A 186 1.22 25.40 -19.47
CA PRO A 186 2.08 26.22 -18.62
C PRO A 186 2.78 25.41 -17.52
N GLN A 187 2.10 24.40 -16.95
CA GLN A 187 2.66 23.55 -15.90
C GLN A 187 3.72 22.60 -16.43
N VAL A 188 3.49 22.05 -17.63
CA VAL A 188 4.38 21.08 -18.29
C VAL A 188 5.61 21.77 -18.90
N ALA A 189 5.45 22.98 -19.47
CA ALA A 189 6.56 23.75 -20.04
C ALA A 189 7.65 24.07 -18.99
N LEU A 190 7.26 24.25 -17.72
CA LEU A 190 8.17 24.45 -16.60
C LEU A 190 8.87 23.16 -16.13
N LYS A 191 8.58 22.01 -16.75
CA LYS A 191 9.05 20.68 -16.36
C LYS A 191 9.69 19.95 -17.56
N PRO A 192 10.78 20.50 -18.14
CA PRO A 192 11.34 20.03 -19.42
C PRO A 192 11.79 18.57 -19.39
N ARG A 193 12.30 18.08 -18.25
CA ARG A 193 12.70 16.67 -18.12
C ARG A 193 11.52 15.72 -18.17
N TRP A 194 10.44 16.04 -17.46
CA TRP A 194 9.23 15.23 -17.47
C TRP A 194 8.63 15.20 -18.88
N LEU A 195 8.52 16.36 -19.53
CA LEU A 195 8.04 16.45 -20.91
C LEU A 195 8.90 15.64 -21.87
N TRP A 196 10.22 15.72 -21.74
CA TRP A 196 11.17 14.98 -22.58
C TRP A 196 11.01 13.46 -22.45
N GLU A 197 10.85 12.92 -21.24
CA GLU A 197 10.65 11.48 -21.06
C GLU A 197 9.34 11.00 -21.71
N PHE A 198 8.24 11.75 -21.58
CA PHE A 198 7.01 11.41 -22.29
C PHE A 198 7.14 11.56 -23.81
N ALA A 199 7.80 12.62 -24.29
CA ALA A 199 8.02 12.85 -25.71
C ALA A 199 8.84 11.72 -26.39
N LYS A 200 9.84 11.16 -25.70
CA LYS A 200 10.62 10.02 -26.21
C LYS A 200 9.77 8.80 -26.54
N THR A 201 8.67 8.59 -25.80
CA THR A 201 7.79 7.44 -26.05
C THR A 201 7.06 7.54 -27.38
N ARG A 202 6.96 8.74 -27.96
CA ARG A 202 6.17 9.05 -29.16
C ARG A 202 4.69 8.66 -29.02
N LYS A 203 4.21 8.48 -27.79
CA LYS A 203 2.82 8.13 -27.46
C LYS A 203 2.24 9.20 -26.55
N LEU A 204 0.97 9.52 -26.75
CA LEU A 204 0.21 10.31 -25.80
C LEU A 204 -0.29 9.38 -24.68
N PRO A 205 -0.32 9.84 -23.41
CA PRO A 205 -1.00 9.12 -22.35
C PRO A 205 -2.49 9.01 -22.67
N ASP A 206 -3.03 7.80 -22.75
CA ASP A 206 -4.46 7.57 -23.03
C ASP A 206 -5.33 7.68 -21.76
N LEU A 207 -4.70 7.76 -20.58
CA LEU A 207 -5.34 7.91 -19.25
C LEU A 207 -6.39 6.83 -18.95
N THR A 208 -6.27 5.68 -19.61
CA THR A 208 -7.14 4.52 -19.40
C THR A 208 -6.64 3.63 -18.28
N VAL A 209 -7.54 2.76 -17.80
CA VAL A 209 -7.24 1.73 -16.81
C VAL A 209 -7.45 0.35 -17.44
N PRO A 210 -6.46 -0.19 -18.19
CA PRO A 210 -6.59 -1.42 -18.98
C PRO A 210 -6.93 -2.67 -18.17
N ASN A 211 -6.81 -2.63 -16.84
CA ASN A 211 -7.13 -3.75 -15.95
C ASN A 211 -8.56 -3.72 -15.40
N MET A 212 -9.38 -2.74 -15.82
CA MET A 212 -10.80 -2.67 -15.44
C MET A 212 -11.72 -3.54 -16.31
N VAL A 213 -11.19 -4.12 -17.39
CA VAL A 213 -11.92 -5.01 -18.29
C VAL A 213 -11.56 -6.48 -18.06
N GLY A 214 -12.55 -7.36 -18.22
CA GLY A 214 -12.39 -8.81 -18.06
C GLY A 214 -11.67 -9.47 -19.24
N THR A 215 -11.74 -8.89 -20.44
CA THR A 215 -11.08 -9.45 -21.63
C THR A 215 -9.97 -8.53 -22.13
N PRO A 216 -8.75 -9.06 -22.39
CA PRO A 216 -7.70 -8.28 -23.03
C PRO A 216 -8.15 -7.70 -24.38
N GLY A 217 -7.87 -6.43 -24.62
CA GLY A 217 -8.19 -5.75 -25.89
C GLY A 217 -9.60 -5.13 -25.95
N GLU A 218 -10.45 -5.35 -24.95
CA GLU A 218 -11.67 -4.56 -24.78
C GLU A 218 -11.34 -3.08 -24.57
N LYS A 219 -12.28 -2.20 -24.96
CA LYS A 219 -12.10 -0.76 -24.75
C LYS A 219 -12.08 -0.46 -23.26
N ALA A 220 -10.90 -0.15 -22.74
CA ALA A 220 -10.71 0.22 -21.35
C ALA A 220 -11.39 1.57 -21.03
N PRO A 221 -12.04 1.70 -19.86
CA PRO A 221 -12.53 2.99 -19.40
C PRO A 221 -11.36 3.91 -19.01
N THR A 222 -11.62 5.21 -19.01
CA THR A 222 -10.77 6.21 -18.34
C THR A 222 -10.82 6.04 -16.83
N PHE A 223 -9.86 6.61 -16.11
CA PHE A 223 -9.83 6.55 -14.64
C PHE A 223 -11.14 7.02 -13.99
N PHE A 224 -11.71 8.14 -14.45
CA PHE A 224 -12.95 8.69 -13.88
C PHE A 224 -14.19 7.87 -14.24
N GLU A 225 -14.26 7.32 -15.46
CA GLU A 225 -15.33 6.39 -15.82
C GLU A 225 -15.29 5.15 -14.91
N ALA A 226 -14.11 4.56 -14.70
CA ALA A 226 -13.94 3.43 -13.79
C ALA A 226 -14.27 3.77 -12.33
N TYR A 227 -13.88 4.96 -11.87
CA TYR A 227 -14.22 5.44 -10.52
C TYR A 227 -15.72 5.66 -10.36
N GLY A 228 -16.39 6.24 -11.36
CA GLY A 228 -17.83 6.40 -11.39
C GLY A 228 -18.58 5.06 -11.38
N GLN A 229 -18.10 4.08 -12.14
CA GLN A 229 -18.61 2.70 -12.08
C GLN A 229 -18.45 2.09 -10.69
N TRP A 230 -17.31 2.29 -10.04
CA TRP A 230 -17.06 1.80 -8.68
C TRP A 230 -18.05 2.40 -7.68
N MET A 231 -18.26 3.73 -7.71
CA MET A 231 -19.23 4.42 -6.84
C MET A 231 -20.67 3.94 -7.02
N GLN A 232 -21.03 3.47 -8.23
CA GLN A 232 -22.36 2.99 -8.57
C GLN A 232 -22.53 1.48 -8.37
N SER A 233 -21.45 0.77 -8.07
CA SER A 233 -21.48 -0.68 -7.91
C SER A 233 -22.14 -1.05 -6.57
N PRO A 234 -22.90 -2.15 -6.50
CA PRO A 234 -23.37 -2.69 -5.23
C PRO A 234 -22.20 -2.96 -4.29
N MET A 235 -22.32 -2.57 -3.02
CA MET A 235 -21.30 -2.88 -2.02
C MET A 235 -21.29 -4.39 -1.74
N PRO A 236 -20.11 -5.04 -1.72
CA PRO A 236 -20.01 -6.48 -1.46
C PRO A 236 -20.39 -6.83 -0.02
N THR A 237 -21.02 -7.99 0.16
CA THR A 237 -21.21 -8.62 1.47
C THR A 237 -20.01 -9.51 1.85
N TRP A 238 -20.03 -10.07 3.05
CA TRP A 238 -19.02 -11.09 3.41
C TRP A 238 -19.21 -12.41 2.66
N GLU A 239 -20.43 -12.72 2.20
CA GLU A 239 -20.64 -13.86 1.30
C GLU A 239 -20.02 -13.61 -0.08
N ASP A 240 -19.98 -12.35 -0.54
CA ASP A 240 -19.25 -11.97 -1.74
C ASP A 240 -17.73 -12.16 -1.60
N VAL A 241 -17.18 -11.88 -0.41
CA VAL A 241 -15.76 -12.15 -0.12
C VAL A 241 -15.47 -13.65 -0.14
N ALA A 242 -16.31 -14.46 0.51
CA ALA A 242 -16.18 -15.91 0.51
C ALA A 242 -16.33 -16.50 -0.91
N TRP A 243 -17.29 -15.99 -1.69
CA TRP A 243 -17.46 -16.35 -3.10
C TRP A 243 -16.22 -16.00 -3.93
N LEU A 244 -15.63 -14.82 -3.72
CA LEU A 244 -14.41 -14.42 -4.42
C LEU A 244 -13.22 -15.31 -4.04
N ARG A 245 -13.11 -15.70 -2.77
CA ARG A 245 -12.11 -16.67 -2.30
C ARG A 245 -12.29 -18.04 -2.95
N GLU A 246 -13.52 -18.55 -3.02
CA GLU A 246 -13.85 -19.82 -3.67
C GLU A 246 -13.50 -19.77 -5.16
N LEU A 247 -13.90 -18.69 -5.85
CA LEU A 247 -13.60 -18.47 -7.25
C LEU A 247 -12.09 -18.41 -7.51
N TRP A 248 -11.31 -17.82 -6.62
CA TRP A 248 -9.85 -17.75 -6.76
C TRP A 248 -9.16 -19.11 -6.57
N GLY A 249 -9.74 -19.98 -5.75
CA GLY A 249 -9.14 -21.26 -5.36
C GLY A 249 -7.96 -21.08 -4.41
N ASP A 250 -7.15 -22.12 -4.21
CA ASP A 250 -6.14 -22.19 -3.13
C ASP A 250 -4.92 -21.27 -3.27
N GLN A 251 -5.01 -20.30 -4.18
CA GLN A 251 -3.97 -19.30 -4.38
C GLN A 251 -4.05 -18.22 -3.29
N PRO A 252 -2.93 -17.52 -3.01
CA PRO A 252 -2.89 -16.46 -2.01
C PRO A 252 -3.96 -15.38 -2.26
N PHE A 253 -4.71 -15.03 -1.22
CA PHE A 253 -5.76 -14.01 -1.27
C PHE A 253 -5.71 -13.12 -0.04
N MET A 254 -5.50 -11.82 -0.27
CA MET A 254 -5.46 -10.80 0.76
C MET A 254 -6.75 -9.97 0.78
N LEU A 255 -7.32 -9.76 1.96
CA LEU A 255 -8.29 -8.68 2.19
C LEU A 255 -7.58 -7.43 2.71
N LYS A 256 -7.70 -6.31 1.99
CA LYS A 256 -7.02 -5.04 2.30
C LYS A 256 -8.02 -3.98 2.74
N GLY A 257 -7.63 -3.23 3.78
CA GLY A 257 -8.46 -2.18 4.38
C GLY A 257 -9.02 -2.55 5.75
N VAL A 258 -8.45 -3.56 6.40
CA VAL A 258 -8.97 -4.12 7.65
C VAL A 258 -8.42 -3.33 8.83
N MET A 259 -9.25 -2.51 9.48
CA MET A 259 -8.82 -1.69 10.62
C MET A 259 -9.35 -2.18 11.97
N ARG A 260 -10.21 -3.21 11.97
CA ARG A 260 -10.95 -3.68 13.14
C ARG A 260 -10.78 -5.18 13.35
N VAL A 261 -10.84 -5.60 14.62
CA VAL A 261 -10.71 -6.99 15.06
C VAL A 261 -11.88 -7.85 14.60
N ASP A 262 -13.12 -7.34 14.66
CA ASP A 262 -14.31 -8.04 14.17
C ASP A 262 -14.23 -8.31 12.66
N ASP A 263 -13.83 -7.32 11.87
CA ASP A 263 -13.63 -7.50 10.42
C ASP A 263 -12.46 -8.46 10.11
N ALA A 264 -11.38 -8.43 10.90
CA ALA A 264 -10.27 -9.36 10.74
C ALA A 264 -10.71 -10.82 10.95
N LYS A 265 -11.51 -11.09 12.00
CA LYS A 265 -12.08 -12.42 12.25
C LYS A 265 -13.00 -12.87 11.12
N ARG A 266 -13.86 -11.98 10.62
CA ARG A 266 -14.73 -12.29 9.46
C ARG A 266 -13.94 -12.57 8.18
N ALA A 267 -12.78 -11.93 8.01
CA ALA A 267 -11.88 -12.22 6.89
C ALA A 267 -11.31 -13.63 6.99
N VAL A 268 -10.88 -14.06 8.20
CA VAL A 268 -10.47 -15.44 8.47
C VAL A 268 -11.61 -16.41 8.15
N ASP A 269 -12.83 -16.14 8.62
CA ASP A 269 -14.01 -16.97 8.36
C ASP A 269 -14.35 -17.07 6.86
N ALA A 270 -14.10 -16.02 6.09
CA ALA A 270 -14.28 -15.99 4.64
C ALA A 270 -13.16 -16.75 3.87
N GLY A 271 -12.15 -17.27 4.57
CA GLY A 271 -11.10 -18.12 4.01
C GLY A 271 -9.97 -17.37 3.32
N VAL A 272 -9.81 -16.06 3.55
CA VAL A 272 -8.65 -15.32 3.02
C VAL A 272 -7.36 -15.88 3.63
N THR A 273 -6.24 -15.76 2.92
CA THR A 273 -4.94 -16.26 3.42
C THR A 273 -4.09 -15.16 4.05
N ALA A 274 -4.46 -13.90 3.80
CA ALA A 274 -3.78 -12.74 4.33
C ALA A 274 -4.76 -11.58 4.57
N ILE A 275 -4.39 -10.68 5.46
CA ILE A 275 -5.07 -9.39 5.64
C ILE A 275 -4.04 -8.25 5.60
N SER A 276 -4.48 -7.06 5.20
CA SER A 276 -3.70 -5.84 5.33
C SER A 276 -4.40 -4.82 6.22
N VAL A 277 -3.74 -4.50 7.34
CA VAL A 277 -4.10 -3.38 8.22
C VAL A 277 -3.77 -2.09 7.50
N SER A 278 -4.82 -1.41 7.03
CA SER A 278 -4.69 -0.30 6.10
C SER A 278 -5.87 0.65 6.21
N ASN A 279 -5.57 1.95 6.18
CA ASN A 279 -6.55 3.04 6.04
C ASN A 279 -6.39 3.76 4.68
N HIS A 280 -5.97 3.01 3.65
CA HIS A 280 -5.70 3.50 2.30
C HIS A 280 -4.65 4.62 2.24
N GLY A 281 -3.73 4.65 3.20
CA GLY A 281 -2.74 5.72 3.35
C GLY A 281 -3.35 7.10 3.68
N GLY A 282 -4.56 7.12 4.24
CA GLY A 282 -5.33 8.30 4.63
C GLY A 282 -6.21 8.90 3.53
N ASN A 283 -6.50 8.16 2.46
CA ASN A 283 -7.28 8.65 1.31
C ASN A 283 -8.80 8.34 1.37
N ASN A 284 -9.26 7.66 2.41
CA ASN A 284 -10.64 7.17 2.47
C ASN A 284 -11.44 7.94 3.53
N LEU A 285 -11.65 7.36 4.71
CA LEU A 285 -12.38 8.00 5.80
C LEU A 285 -11.42 8.84 6.67
N ASP A 286 -11.55 10.16 6.64
CA ASP A 286 -10.71 11.01 7.49
C ASP A 286 -11.14 10.92 8.98
N GLY A 287 -10.19 11.11 9.90
CA GLY A 287 -10.37 10.81 11.31
C GLY A 287 -10.17 9.33 11.69
N THR A 288 -9.84 8.46 10.73
CA THR A 288 -9.42 7.08 11.03
C THR A 288 -8.05 7.10 11.73
N PRO A 289 -7.83 6.33 12.81
CA PRO A 289 -6.52 6.22 13.42
C PRO A 289 -5.44 5.70 12.45
N ALA A 290 -4.18 6.01 12.73
CA ALA A 290 -3.05 5.43 12.01
C ALA A 290 -3.11 3.89 12.04
N ALA A 291 -2.85 3.26 10.89
CA ALA A 291 -2.94 1.80 10.73
C ALA A 291 -2.06 1.03 11.74
N ILE A 292 -0.86 1.54 12.03
CA ILE A 292 0.06 0.93 13.02
C ILE A 292 -0.53 0.86 14.44
N ARG A 293 -1.51 1.71 14.79
CA ARG A 293 -2.16 1.68 16.11
C ARG A 293 -3.16 0.53 16.23
N ALA A 294 -3.77 0.10 15.12
CA ALA A 294 -4.70 -1.03 15.09
C ALA A 294 -4.00 -2.38 14.88
N LEU A 295 -2.75 -2.34 14.38
CA LEU A 295 -2.00 -3.53 14.01
C LEU A 295 -1.86 -4.56 15.16
N PRO A 296 -1.46 -4.21 16.39
CA PRO A 296 -1.24 -5.21 17.45
C PRO A 296 -2.50 -6.02 17.77
N ALA A 297 -3.62 -5.32 17.99
CA ALA A 297 -4.90 -5.94 18.31
C ALA A 297 -5.41 -6.86 17.18
N VAL A 298 -5.27 -6.41 15.92
CA VAL A 298 -5.64 -7.24 14.76
C VAL A 298 -4.74 -8.47 14.64
N ALA A 299 -3.42 -8.30 14.79
CA ALA A 299 -2.45 -9.40 14.71
C ALA A 299 -2.68 -10.44 15.82
N GLU A 300 -2.88 -10.00 17.05
CA GLU A 300 -3.21 -10.88 18.18
C GLU A 300 -4.51 -11.67 17.93
N ALA A 301 -5.56 -10.98 17.45
CA ALA A 301 -6.87 -11.59 17.30
C ALA A 301 -6.93 -12.70 16.23
N VAL A 302 -6.12 -12.60 15.17
CA VAL A 302 -6.07 -13.62 14.10
C VAL A 302 -4.98 -14.65 14.31
N GLY A 303 -3.90 -14.30 15.03
CA GLY A 303 -2.76 -15.18 15.28
C GLY A 303 -2.18 -15.76 13.99
N ASP A 304 -1.90 -17.05 13.99
CA ASP A 304 -1.29 -17.75 12.84
C ASP A 304 -2.30 -18.20 11.77
N GLN A 305 -3.58 -17.81 11.87
CA GLN A 305 -4.62 -18.25 10.93
C GLN A 305 -4.44 -17.63 9.53
N VAL A 306 -3.93 -16.40 9.46
CA VAL A 306 -3.67 -15.66 8.22
C VAL A 306 -2.42 -14.81 8.37
N GLU A 307 -1.75 -14.52 7.25
CA GLU A 307 -0.65 -13.56 7.27
C GLU A 307 -1.18 -12.12 7.48
N VAL A 308 -0.59 -11.37 8.42
CA VAL A 308 -0.95 -9.97 8.66
C VAL A 308 0.09 -9.04 8.05
N LEU A 309 -0.31 -8.21 7.09
CA LEU A 309 0.52 -7.14 6.55
C LEU A 309 -0.01 -5.79 7.01
N MET A 310 0.79 -4.74 6.84
CA MET A 310 0.28 -3.37 7.02
C MET A 310 0.77 -2.40 5.94
N ASP A 311 -0.02 -1.34 5.72
CA ASP A 311 0.42 -0.17 4.99
C ASP A 311 0.00 1.13 5.70
N GLY A 312 0.39 2.27 5.13
CA GLY A 312 0.12 3.59 5.70
C GLY A 312 1.30 4.11 6.51
N GLY A 313 1.81 5.28 6.14
CA GLY A 313 2.84 5.97 6.94
C GLY A 313 4.31 5.58 6.72
N ILE A 314 4.64 4.35 6.33
CA ILE A 314 6.04 3.85 6.25
C ILE A 314 6.95 4.69 5.34
N ARG A 315 8.04 5.26 5.86
CA ARG A 315 9.04 6.06 5.10
C ARG A 315 10.49 5.71 5.38
N ARG A 316 10.77 4.88 6.40
CA ARG A 316 12.12 4.52 6.86
C ARG A 316 12.19 3.04 7.18
N GLY A 317 13.39 2.45 7.13
CA GLY A 317 13.58 1.07 7.56
C GLY A 317 13.27 0.83 9.04
N GLY A 318 13.45 1.82 9.91
CA GLY A 318 12.97 1.75 11.29
C GLY A 318 11.44 1.70 11.42
N ASP A 319 10.70 2.30 10.48
CA ASP A 319 9.24 2.15 10.44
C ASP A 319 8.86 0.70 10.09
N VAL A 320 9.63 0.06 9.19
CA VAL A 320 9.48 -1.37 8.88
C VAL A 320 9.71 -2.22 10.14
N ALA A 321 10.83 -2.01 10.84
CA ALA A 321 11.14 -2.77 12.06
C ALA A 321 10.05 -2.65 13.12
N LYS A 322 9.51 -1.44 13.34
CA LYS A 322 8.39 -1.20 14.28
C LYS A 322 7.14 -1.97 13.89
N ALA A 323 6.78 -1.96 12.61
CA ALA A 323 5.62 -2.71 12.12
C ALA A 323 5.79 -4.22 12.34
N LEU A 324 6.98 -4.77 12.03
CA LEU A 324 7.26 -6.20 12.23
C LEU A 324 7.18 -6.58 13.71
N ALA A 325 7.83 -5.78 14.57
CA ALA A 325 7.82 -5.96 16.01
C ALA A 325 6.39 -5.90 16.61
N LEU A 326 5.46 -5.21 15.96
CA LEU A 326 4.05 -5.10 16.37
C LEU A 326 3.13 -6.15 15.71
N GLY A 327 3.68 -7.14 15.02
CA GLY A 327 2.93 -8.29 14.52
C GLY A 327 2.66 -8.31 13.02
N ALA A 328 3.19 -7.36 12.24
CA ALA A 328 3.14 -7.48 10.78
C ALA A 328 4.17 -8.50 10.28
N LYS A 329 3.78 -9.37 9.35
CA LYS A 329 4.67 -10.24 8.57
C LYS A 329 5.53 -9.43 7.59
N ALA A 330 4.94 -8.42 6.97
CA ALA A 330 5.59 -7.49 6.05
C ALA A 330 4.81 -6.19 5.94
N VAL A 331 5.45 -5.14 5.42
CA VAL A 331 4.78 -3.87 5.12
C VAL A 331 4.63 -3.66 3.62
N MET A 332 3.65 -2.87 3.22
CA MET A 332 3.46 -2.41 1.85
C MET A 332 3.71 -0.90 1.77
N ILE A 333 4.49 -0.46 0.79
CA ILE A 333 4.77 0.97 0.58
C ILE A 333 4.02 1.49 -0.64
N GLY A 334 3.42 2.67 -0.54
CA GLY A 334 2.74 3.35 -1.66
C GLY A 334 3.52 4.59 -2.10
N ARG A 335 3.14 5.76 -1.56
CA ARG A 335 3.75 7.07 -1.87
C ARG A 335 5.28 7.08 -1.85
N ALA A 336 5.92 6.31 -0.97
CA ALA A 336 7.39 6.24 -0.90
C ALA A 336 7.99 5.83 -2.25
N TYR A 337 7.56 4.71 -2.85
CA TYR A 337 8.09 4.28 -4.13
C TYR A 337 7.64 5.19 -5.27
N LEU A 338 6.42 5.75 -5.22
CA LEU A 338 5.95 6.69 -6.24
C LEU A 338 6.81 7.97 -6.28
N TRP A 339 7.29 8.44 -5.13
CA TRP A 339 8.25 9.54 -5.08
C TRP A 339 9.62 9.12 -5.64
N GLY A 340 10.05 7.88 -5.39
CA GLY A 340 11.23 7.29 -6.04
C GLY A 340 11.10 7.28 -7.56
N LEU A 341 10.00 6.73 -8.07
CA LEU A 341 9.64 6.68 -9.48
C LEU A 341 9.63 8.09 -10.09
N ALA A 342 8.95 9.04 -9.45
CA ALA A 342 8.92 10.43 -9.89
C ALA A 342 10.30 11.10 -9.88
N ALA A 343 11.16 10.76 -8.92
CA ALA A 343 12.48 11.34 -8.79
C ALA A 343 13.40 10.86 -9.93
N ASN A 344 13.56 9.55 -10.08
CA ASN A 344 14.60 8.91 -10.90
C ASN A 344 14.13 7.67 -11.69
N GLY A 345 12.83 7.48 -11.91
CA GLY A 345 12.27 6.33 -12.64
C GLY A 345 12.47 5.01 -11.88
N GLU A 346 12.63 3.91 -12.62
CA GLU A 346 12.92 2.57 -12.08
C GLU A 346 14.05 2.58 -11.03
N ALA A 347 15.17 3.26 -11.32
CA ALA A 347 16.29 3.37 -10.39
C ALA A 347 15.93 4.07 -9.07
N GLY A 348 14.98 5.01 -9.12
CA GLY A 348 14.49 5.67 -7.92
C GLY A 348 13.60 4.77 -7.06
N VAL A 349 12.80 3.90 -7.67
CA VAL A 349 12.06 2.85 -6.92
C VAL A 349 13.04 1.91 -6.23
N GLY A 350 14.06 1.45 -6.96
CA GLY A 350 15.14 0.63 -6.38
C GLY A 350 15.82 1.31 -5.20
N ASN A 351 16.17 2.59 -5.33
CA ASN A 351 16.78 3.36 -4.24
C ASN A 351 15.87 3.46 -3.00
N VAL A 352 14.54 3.58 -3.15
CA VAL A 352 13.63 3.55 -1.99
C VAL A 352 13.69 2.20 -1.26
N LEU A 353 13.65 1.09 -1.99
CA LEU A 353 13.76 -0.25 -1.41
C LEU A 353 15.12 -0.44 -0.70
N ASP A 354 16.20 0.04 -1.32
CA ASP A 354 17.54 -0.01 -0.74
C ASP A 354 17.62 0.80 0.57
N LEU A 355 17.02 2.01 0.62
CA LEU A 355 16.97 2.81 1.86
C LEU A 355 16.16 2.14 2.98
N LEU A 356 15.08 1.44 2.66
CA LEU A 356 14.28 0.72 3.65
C LEU A 356 15.02 -0.52 4.14
N ARG A 357 15.72 -1.23 3.25
CA ARG A 357 16.61 -2.36 3.60
C ARG A 357 17.72 -1.91 4.55
N ASP A 358 18.41 -0.83 4.22
CA ASP A 358 19.53 -0.31 5.02
C ASP A 358 19.05 0.14 6.40
N GLY A 359 17.91 0.84 6.46
CA GLY A 359 17.33 1.28 7.72
C GLY A 359 16.84 0.12 8.59
N LEU A 360 16.28 -0.94 8.00
CA LEU A 360 15.85 -2.14 8.73
C LEU A 360 17.06 -2.90 9.26
N GLY A 361 18.09 -3.07 8.43
CA GLY A 361 19.36 -3.65 8.85
C GLY A 361 20.02 -2.88 9.99
N SER A 362 19.96 -1.55 9.96
CA SER A 362 20.44 -0.70 11.06
C SER A 362 19.66 -0.93 12.35
N ALA A 363 18.32 -1.08 12.26
CA ALA A 363 17.49 -1.39 13.42
C ALA A 363 17.82 -2.77 14.01
N LEU A 364 17.97 -3.81 13.19
CA LEU A 364 18.38 -5.15 13.65
C LEU A 364 19.70 -5.10 14.43
N VAL A 365 20.72 -4.46 13.86
CA VAL A 365 22.01 -4.30 14.55
C VAL A 365 21.84 -3.55 15.87
N GLY A 366 21.11 -2.43 15.88
CA GLY A 366 20.91 -1.62 17.09
C GLY A 366 20.12 -2.34 18.20
N LEU A 367 19.23 -3.26 17.81
CA LEU A 367 18.45 -4.09 18.71
C LEU A 367 19.14 -5.43 19.05
N GLY A 368 20.33 -5.69 18.52
CA GLY A 368 21.07 -6.92 18.81
C GLY A 368 20.51 -8.18 18.15
N HIS A 369 19.72 -8.03 17.09
CA HIS A 369 19.12 -9.14 16.34
C HIS A 369 19.89 -9.46 15.06
N THR A 370 19.84 -10.72 14.68
CA THR A 370 20.39 -11.21 13.41
C THR A 370 19.34 -11.55 12.38
N SER A 371 18.08 -11.75 12.79
CA SER A 371 16.93 -12.00 11.94
C SER A 371 15.78 -11.05 12.27
N ILE A 372 14.97 -10.73 11.26
CA ILE A 372 13.69 -10.03 11.45
C ILE A 372 12.68 -10.82 12.29
N ASP A 373 12.82 -12.14 12.37
CA ASP A 373 11.93 -13.00 13.17
C ASP A 373 12.15 -12.85 14.67
N GLU A 374 13.24 -12.19 15.09
CA GLU A 374 13.53 -11.90 16.49
C GLU A 374 12.85 -10.61 16.99
N LEU A 375 12.36 -9.78 16.07
CA LEU A 375 11.72 -8.51 16.41
C LEU A 375 10.41 -8.74 17.17
N SER A 376 10.21 -8.01 18.26
CA SER A 376 9.06 -8.16 19.15
C SER A 376 8.67 -6.83 19.81
N PRO A 377 7.50 -6.73 20.47
CA PRO A 377 7.11 -5.52 21.18
C PRO A 377 8.09 -5.11 22.29
N ALA A 378 8.91 -6.04 22.79
CA ALA A 378 9.93 -5.75 23.81
C ALA A 378 11.08 -4.87 23.29
N ASP A 379 11.26 -4.78 21.98
CA ASP A 379 12.27 -3.92 21.33
C ASP A 379 11.84 -2.46 21.24
N LEU A 380 10.59 -2.18 21.59
CA LEU A 380 9.96 -0.89 21.41
C LEU A 380 9.69 -0.21 22.75
N VAL A 381 9.79 1.12 22.74
CA VAL A 381 9.17 1.96 23.76
C VAL A 381 7.81 2.38 23.22
N VAL A 382 6.75 1.74 23.72
CA VAL A 382 5.37 1.99 23.30
C VAL A 382 4.69 2.89 24.35
N PRO A 383 4.19 4.08 23.99
CA PRO A 383 3.51 4.93 24.95
C PRO A 383 2.17 4.33 25.40
N PRO A 384 1.71 4.62 26.63
CA PRO A 384 0.38 4.22 27.09
C PRO A 384 -0.70 4.69 26.11
N HIS A 385 -1.72 3.85 25.91
CA HIS A 385 -2.82 4.12 24.97
C HIS A 385 -2.35 4.40 23.54
N PHE A 386 -1.24 3.82 23.08
CA PHE A 386 -0.87 3.84 21.67
C PHE A 386 -1.84 2.98 20.84
N GLU A 387 -2.08 1.76 21.32
CA GLU A 387 -2.85 0.72 20.63
C GLU A 387 -4.34 1.03 20.60
N ARG A 388 -5.02 0.61 19.54
CA ARG A 388 -6.45 0.83 19.30
C ARG A 388 -7.14 -0.52 19.07
N HIS A 389 -7.88 -0.97 20.08
CA HIS A 389 -8.70 -2.19 20.02
C HIS A 389 -10.06 -1.88 19.39
N LEU A 390 -10.09 -1.76 18.07
CA LEU A 390 -11.31 -1.41 17.33
C LEU A 390 -12.12 -2.68 17.05
N GLY A 391 -13.39 -2.71 17.47
CA GLY A 391 -14.29 -3.83 17.17
C GLY A 391 -14.14 -5.05 18.08
N GLU A 392 -13.55 -4.89 19.26
CA GLU A 392 -13.65 -5.88 20.34
C GLU A 392 -14.88 -5.63 21.21
N ASP A 393 -15.55 -6.70 21.64
CA ASP A 393 -16.65 -6.61 22.59
C ASP A 393 -16.16 -6.00 23.92
N GLY A 394 -16.62 -4.78 24.23
CA GLY A 394 -16.32 -4.07 25.49
C GLY A 394 -15.16 -3.06 25.46
N ALA A 395 -14.67 -2.67 24.27
CA ALA A 395 -13.52 -1.77 24.12
C ALA A 395 -13.72 -0.29 24.50
N ASP A 396 -14.89 0.11 25.03
CA ASP A 396 -15.17 1.47 25.53
C ASP A 396 -15.65 1.50 27.00
N ALA A 397 -15.40 0.45 27.79
CA ALA A 397 -15.57 0.57 29.23
C ALA A 397 -14.33 1.26 29.85
N PRO A 398 -14.44 2.49 30.40
CA PRO A 398 -13.31 3.10 31.11
C PRO A 398 -12.81 2.16 32.21
N GLU A 399 -11.48 2.14 32.42
CA GLU A 399 -10.73 1.24 33.33
C GLU A 399 -11.29 1.08 34.76
N ALA A 400 -12.23 1.92 35.19
CA ALA A 400 -12.88 1.86 36.49
C ALA A 400 -13.73 0.59 36.75
N GLN A 401 -14.03 -0.25 35.74
CA GLN A 401 -14.86 -1.45 35.94
C GLN A 401 -14.10 -2.78 35.97
N ARG A 402 -12.79 -2.82 35.68
CA ARG A 402 -12.02 -4.08 35.69
C ARG A 402 -11.54 -4.51 37.09
N SER A 403 -11.73 -3.70 38.13
CA SER A 403 -11.29 -4.01 39.50
C SER A 403 -12.40 -4.44 40.49
N ALA A 404 -13.67 -4.54 40.09
CA ALA A 404 -14.78 -4.86 41.01
C ALA A 404 -15.29 -6.32 40.94
N GLY A 405 -14.59 -7.22 40.23
CA GLY A 405 -15.09 -8.57 39.92
C GLY A 405 -14.35 -9.75 40.56
N LYS A 406 -13.45 -9.54 41.53
CA LYS A 406 -12.76 -10.63 42.25
C LYS A 406 -12.62 -10.32 43.75
N GLY A 407 -13.46 -10.98 44.55
CA GLY A 407 -13.44 -11.01 46.03
C GLY A 407 -14.84 -10.78 46.58
N THR A 408 -15.51 -11.66 47.32
CA THR A 408 -15.08 -12.83 48.10
C THR A 408 -16.34 -13.65 48.40
N THR A 409 -16.37 -14.93 48.02
CA THR A 409 -17.19 -15.96 48.68
C THR A 409 -16.28 -16.81 49.55
N ALA A 410 -16.28 -16.53 50.85
CA ALA A 410 -16.05 -17.46 51.95
C ALA A 410 -16.40 -16.72 53.25
#